data_AF-A0A550CUN1-F1
#
_entry.id   AF-A0A550CUN1-F1
#
_cell.length_a   1.000
_cell.length_b   1.000
_cell.length_c   1.000
_cell.angle_alpha   90.00
_cell.angle_beta   90.00
_cell.angle_gamma   90.00
#
_symmetry.space_group_name_H-M   'P 1'
#
loop_
_entity.id
_entity.type
_entity.pdbx_description
1 polymer ?
#
loop_
_entity_poly.entity_id
_entity_poly.type
_entity_poly.pdbx_seq_one_letter_code
_entity_poly.pdbx_strand_id
1 'polypeptide(L)'
;MSKPIQAPQDLVDAFKKSGEFDRLRRDLLAEFRKSDGISNFRSRVEDIAQSHLRRQKDRKRPADADADALQRNLMSEMDRFPIVDRAITEMRVFRDDSAVKTNVNNSLMRVLLRSRGEPIPPGVL
;
A
#
# COMPACT_ATOMS: atom_id res chain seq x y z
N MET A 1 28.70 6.75 4.40
CA MET A 1 28.69 5.56 5.27
C MET A 1 27.39 5.58 6.06
N SER A 2 26.48 4.63 5.82
CA SER A 2 25.22 4.56 6.56
C SER A 2 25.50 4.11 8.00
N LYS A 3 24.81 4.71 9.00
CA LYS A 3 24.96 4.31 10.40
C LYS A 3 24.69 2.80 10.56
N PRO A 4 25.45 2.09 11.40
CA PRO A 4 25.18 0.69 11.69
C PRO A 4 23.80 0.54 12.34
N ILE A 5 23.05 -0.47 11.91
CA ILE A 5 21.73 -0.80 12.44
C ILE A 5 21.89 -1.39 13.84
N GLN A 6 21.32 -0.75 14.86
CA GLN A 6 21.46 -1.16 16.27
C GLN A 6 20.14 -1.61 16.89
N ALA A 7 19.00 -1.09 16.41
CA ALA A 7 17.67 -1.47 16.85
C ALA A 7 16.83 -2.04 15.70
N PRO A 8 15.79 -2.85 16.00
CA PRO A 8 14.84 -3.33 14.99
C PRO A 8 14.21 -2.20 14.16
N GLN A 9 13.96 -1.04 14.77
CA GLN A 9 13.41 0.12 14.06
C GLN A 9 14.38 0.66 13.00
N ASP A 10 15.68 0.67 13.27
CA ASP A 10 16.70 1.12 12.31
C ASP A 10 16.72 0.21 11.07
N LEU A 11 16.47 -1.09 11.25
CA LEU A 11 16.39 -2.05 10.16
C LEU A 11 15.17 -1.80 9.29
N VAL A 12 14.01 -1.55 9.90
CA VAL A 12 12.78 -1.20 9.19
C VAL A 12 12.97 0.10 8.38
N ASP A 13 13.59 1.11 8.98
CA ASP A 13 13.81 2.40 8.32
C ASP A 13 14.85 2.28 7.19
N ALA A 14 15.90 1.48 7.38
CA ALA A 14 16.87 1.19 6.33
C ALA A 14 16.24 0.38 5.18
N PHE A 15 15.36 -0.57 5.47
CA PHE A 15 14.61 -1.32 4.47
C PHE A 15 13.64 -0.43 3.68
N LYS A 16 12.94 0.49 4.33
CA LYS A 16 12.09 1.48 3.64
C LYS A 16 12.91 2.35 2.68
N LYS A 17 14.15 2.67 3.03
CA LYS A 17 15.08 3.49 2.22
C LYS A 17 15.85 2.71 1.15
N SER A 18 15.80 1.38 1.15
CA SER A 18 16.59 0.55 0.22
C SER A 18 15.96 0.42 -1.17
N GLY A 19 14.72 0.90 -1.36
CA GLY A 19 13.94 0.74 -2.58
C GLY A 19 13.22 -0.62 -2.69
N GLU A 20 13.56 -1.60 -1.85
CA GLU A 20 12.87 -2.90 -1.80
C GLU A 20 11.43 -2.75 -1.28
N PHE A 21 11.22 -1.83 -0.34
CA PHE A 21 9.87 -1.47 0.11
C PHE A 21 9.02 -0.88 -1.03
N ASP A 22 9.60 0.00 -1.86
CA ASP A 22 8.90 0.59 -3.01
C ASP A 22 8.63 -0.42 -4.12
N ARG A 23 9.50 -1.42 -4.27
CA ARG A 23 9.28 -2.55 -5.17
C ARG A 23 8.12 -3.40 -4.67
N LEU A 24 8.15 -3.82 -3.41
CA LEU A 24 7.07 -4.59 -2.79
C LEU A 24 5.73 -3.87 -2.90
N ARG A 25 5.69 -2.56 -2.61
CA ARG A 25 4.47 -1.75 -2.75
C ARG A 25 3.93 -1.77 -4.18
N ARG A 26 4.80 -1.69 -5.19
CA ARG A 26 4.41 -1.75 -6.61
C ARG A 26 3.86 -3.12 -6.99
N ASP A 27 4.51 -4.18 -6.54
CA ASP A 27 4.08 -5.56 -6.83
C ASP A 27 2.71 -5.84 -6.19
N LEU A 28 2.50 -5.40 -4.95
CA LEU A 28 1.19 -5.50 -4.29
C LEU A 28 0.10 -4.70 -4.99
N LEU A 29 0.41 -3.49 -5.44
CA LEU A 29 -0.53 -2.69 -6.21
C LEU A 29 -0.87 -3.39 -7.55
N ALA A 30 0.11 -4.00 -8.21
CA ALA A 30 -0.12 -4.72 -9.45
C ALA A 30 -1.02 -5.93 -9.24
N GLU A 31 -0.81 -6.69 -8.17
CA GLU A 31 -1.68 -7.82 -7.81
C GLU A 31 -3.08 -7.35 -7.38
N PHE A 32 -3.19 -6.25 -6.64
CA PHE A 32 -4.48 -5.67 -6.28
C PHE A 32 -5.32 -5.33 -7.51
N ARG A 33 -4.69 -4.72 -8.51
CA ARG A 33 -5.35 -4.35 -9.76
C ARG A 33 -5.84 -5.54 -10.58
N LYS A 34 -5.24 -6.72 -10.41
CA LYS A 34 -5.66 -7.97 -11.05
C LYS A 34 -6.71 -8.74 -10.23
N SER A 35 -6.83 -8.45 -8.94
CA SER A 35 -7.77 -9.11 -8.04
C SER A 35 -9.20 -8.58 -8.19
N ASP A 36 -10.18 -9.38 -7.78
CA ASP A 36 -11.59 -8.95 -7.69
C ASP A 36 -11.80 -7.77 -6.70
N GLY A 37 -10.82 -7.51 -5.83
CA GLY A 37 -10.82 -6.38 -4.91
C GLY A 37 -10.92 -5.02 -5.61
N ILE A 38 -10.43 -4.90 -6.85
CA ILE A 38 -10.55 -3.65 -7.63
C ILE A 38 -11.99 -3.35 -8.03
N SER A 39 -12.79 -4.39 -8.30
CA SER A 39 -14.19 -4.25 -8.67
C SER A 39 -15.01 -3.73 -7.48
N ASN A 40 -14.81 -4.35 -6.30
CA ASN A 40 -15.45 -3.92 -5.06
C ASN A 40 -15.04 -2.50 -4.66
N PHE A 41 -13.76 -2.16 -4.81
CA PHE A 41 -13.26 -0.80 -4.58
C PHE A 41 -13.94 0.21 -5.51
N ARG A 42 -13.98 -0.08 -6.82
CA ARG A 42 -14.57 0.81 -7.83
C ARG A 42 -16.07 1.00 -7.62
N SER A 43 -16.81 -0.07 -7.34
CA SER A 43 -18.26 0.02 -7.06
C SER A 43 -18.52 0.98 -5.91
N ARG A 44 -17.70 0.92 -4.86
CA ARG A 44 -17.89 1.77 -3.69
C ARG A 44 -17.58 3.24 -3.98
N VAL A 45 -16.47 3.51 -4.69
CA VAL A 45 -16.12 4.85 -5.19
C VAL A 45 -17.27 5.42 -6.03
N GLU A 46 -17.86 4.61 -6.88
CA GLU A 46 -18.98 4.98 -7.74
C GLU A 46 -20.25 5.27 -6.93
N ASP A 47 -20.59 4.45 -5.93
CA ASP A 47 -21.74 4.68 -5.04
C ASP A 47 -21.67 6.02 -4.31
N ILE A 48 -20.47 6.41 -3.86
CA ILE A 48 -20.22 7.67 -3.16
C ILE A 48 -20.40 8.84 -4.13
N ALA A 49 -19.79 8.75 -5.31
CA ALA A 49 -19.89 9.77 -6.34
C ALA A 49 -21.36 9.95 -6.77
N GLN A 50 -22.09 8.86 -7.00
CA GLN A 50 -23.51 8.90 -7.34
C GLN A 50 -24.35 9.46 -6.19
N SER A 51 -24.09 9.08 -4.95
CA SER A 51 -24.76 9.63 -3.77
C SER A 51 -24.54 11.14 -3.63
N HIS A 52 -23.33 11.61 -3.93
CA HIS A 52 -23.00 13.03 -3.92
C HIS A 52 -23.74 13.79 -5.03
N LEU A 53 -23.74 13.27 -6.26
CA LEU A 53 -24.45 13.86 -7.40
C LEU A 53 -25.96 13.94 -7.16
N ARG A 54 -26.57 12.91 -6.55
CA ARG A 54 -27.98 12.94 -6.15
C ARG A 54 -28.27 14.06 -5.15
N ARG A 55 -27.44 14.18 -4.10
CA ARG A 55 -27.56 15.26 -3.09
C ARG A 55 -27.36 16.66 -3.69
N GLN A 56 -26.53 16.77 -4.72
CA GLN A 56 -26.32 18.02 -5.46
C GLN A 56 -27.55 18.39 -6.29
N LYS A 57 -28.18 17.43 -6.97
CA LYS A 57 -29.42 17.65 -7.72
C LYS A 57 -30.54 18.21 -6.83
N ASP A 58 -30.57 17.81 -5.56
CA ASP A 58 -31.55 18.25 -4.57
C ASP A 58 -31.21 19.61 -3.92
N ARG A 59 -29.99 20.14 -4.12
CA ARG A 59 -29.52 21.40 -3.52
C ARG A 59 -29.17 22.43 -4.60
N LYS A 60 -29.87 23.57 -4.60
CA LYS A 60 -29.55 24.74 -5.46
C LYS A 60 -28.26 25.48 -5.01
N ARG A 61 -27.15 24.77 -4.81
CA ARG A 61 -25.85 25.36 -4.41
C ARG A 61 -24.88 25.48 -5.61
N PRO A 62 -23.90 26.41 -5.55
CA PRO A 62 -22.91 26.58 -6.61
C PRO A 62 -22.01 25.34 -6.72
N ALA A 63 -21.72 24.92 -7.95
CA ALA A 63 -21.04 23.66 -8.26
C ALA A 63 -19.60 23.56 -7.69
N ASP A 64 -18.88 24.67 -7.55
CA ASP A 64 -17.46 24.67 -7.17
C ASP A 64 -17.23 24.25 -5.71
N ALA A 65 -18.07 24.70 -4.78
CA ALA A 65 -17.98 24.31 -3.37
C ALA A 65 -18.30 22.82 -3.15
N ASP A 66 -19.10 22.24 -4.05
CA ASP A 66 -19.50 20.83 -4.01
C ASP A 66 -18.46 19.91 -4.65
N ALA A 67 -17.68 20.38 -5.63
CA ALA A 67 -16.58 19.62 -6.21
C ALA A 67 -15.44 19.39 -5.20
N ASP A 68 -15.05 20.42 -4.46
CA ASP A 68 -14.05 20.31 -3.38
C ASP A 68 -14.54 19.43 -2.22
N ALA A 69 -15.85 19.44 -1.95
CA ALA A 69 -16.46 18.56 -0.97
C ALA A 69 -16.46 17.10 -1.45
N LEU A 70 -16.78 16.85 -2.73
CA LEU A 70 -16.72 15.54 -3.35
C LEU A 70 -15.31 14.96 -3.31
N GLN A 71 -14.30 15.74 -3.72
CA GLN A 71 -12.90 15.30 -3.69
C GLN A 71 -12.45 14.99 -2.28
N ARG A 72 -12.78 15.84 -1.29
CA ARG A 72 -12.45 15.57 0.13
C ARG A 72 -13.16 14.34 0.67
N ASN A 73 -14.42 14.13 0.31
CA ASN A 73 -15.17 12.94 0.72
C ASN A 73 -14.58 11.68 0.09
N LEU A 74 -14.28 11.69 -1.21
CA LEU A 74 -13.59 10.60 -1.90
C LEU A 74 -12.24 10.29 -1.26
N MET A 75 -11.42 11.30 -0.97
CA MET A 75 -10.12 11.12 -0.30
C MET A 75 -10.28 10.58 1.12
N SER A 76 -11.18 11.17 1.92
CA SER A 76 -11.47 10.68 3.26
C SER A 76 -12.01 9.26 3.25
N GLU A 77 -12.70 8.87 2.19
CA GLU A 77 -13.29 7.55 2.07
C GLU A 77 -12.27 6.54 1.55
N MET A 78 -11.34 6.94 0.68
CA MET A 78 -10.12 6.17 0.38
C MET A 78 -9.28 5.94 1.65
N ASP A 79 -9.12 6.95 2.49
CA ASP A 79 -8.39 6.85 3.77
C ASP A 79 -9.15 6.00 4.81
N ARG A 80 -10.48 6.01 4.76
CA ARG A 80 -11.35 5.22 5.66
C ARG A 80 -11.66 3.83 5.15
N PHE A 81 -11.26 3.49 3.92
CA PHE A 81 -11.51 2.18 3.37
C PHE A 81 -10.36 1.23 3.69
N PRO A 82 -10.51 0.37 4.71
CA PRO A 82 -9.71 -0.84 4.79
C PRO A 82 -10.08 -1.80 3.66
N ILE A 83 -10.73 -1.40 2.56
CA ILE A 83 -10.90 -2.26 1.38
C ILE A 83 -9.54 -2.59 0.78
N VAL A 84 -8.61 -1.64 0.76
CA VAL A 84 -7.24 -1.94 0.34
C VAL A 84 -6.56 -2.84 1.36
N ASP A 85 -6.63 -2.52 2.66
CA ASP A 85 -6.04 -3.36 3.71
C ASP A 85 -6.66 -4.75 3.79
N ARG A 86 -7.97 -4.86 3.59
CA ARG A 86 -8.74 -6.11 3.60
C ARG A 86 -8.52 -6.88 2.31
N ALA A 87 -8.46 -6.24 1.15
CA ALA A 87 -8.04 -6.90 -0.08
C ALA A 87 -6.60 -7.39 0.02
N ILE A 88 -5.69 -6.62 0.63
CA ILE A 88 -4.33 -7.04 0.96
C ILE A 88 -4.33 -8.22 1.95
N THR A 89 -5.22 -8.22 2.95
CA THR A 89 -5.35 -9.31 3.94
C THR A 89 -5.99 -10.56 3.34
N GLU A 90 -6.89 -10.39 2.37
CA GLU A 90 -7.56 -11.45 1.62
C GLU A 90 -6.74 -11.93 0.42
N MET A 91 -5.71 -11.17 0.00
CA MET A 91 -4.72 -11.62 -0.98
C MET A 91 -3.97 -12.84 -0.43
N ARG A 92 -4.07 -13.94 -1.17
CA ARG A 92 -3.34 -15.18 -0.90
C ARG A 92 -1.82 -14.99 -0.81
N VAL A 93 -1.31 -13.94 -1.46
CA VAL A 93 0.09 -13.48 -1.49
C VAL A 93 0.69 -13.31 -0.08
N PHE A 94 -0.12 -12.97 0.94
CA PHE A 94 0.37 -12.84 2.32
C PHE A 94 -0.06 -13.96 3.27
N ARG A 95 -1.13 -14.69 2.94
CA ARG A 95 -1.62 -15.80 3.77
C ARG A 95 -0.74 -17.04 3.66
N ASP A 96 -0.42 -17.45 2.43
CA ASP A 96 0.17 -18.78 2.18
C ASP A 96 1.49 -18.72 1.38
N ASP A 97 1.88 -17.55 0.87
CA ASP A 97 3.04 -17.46 -0.02
C ASP A 97 4.36 -17.33 0.76
N SER A 98 5.03 -18.46 0.96
CA SER A 98 6.37 -18.52 1.55
C SER A 98 7.38 -17.66 0.77
N ALA A 99 7.14 -17.42 -0.52
CA ALA A 99 8.00 -16.63 -1.37
C ALA A 99 8.07 -15.16 -0.93
N VAL A 100 6.94 -14.52 -0.61
CA VAL A 100 6.94 -13.11 -0.19
C VAL A 100 7.64 -12.94 1.16
N LYS A 101 7.37 -13.81 2.12
CA LYS A 101 8.07 -13.81 3.42
C LYS A 101 9.57 -14.02 3.24
N THR A 102 9.96 -14.96 2.37
CA THR A 102 11.37 -15.24 2.06
C THR A 102 12.03 -14.03 1.39
N ASN A 103 11.38 -13.40 0.42
CA ASN A 103 11.89 -12.22 -0.28
C ASN A 103 12.06 -11.01 0.64
N VAL A 104 11.10 -10.77 1.54
CA VAL A 104 11.19 -9.71 2.56
C VAL A 104 12.33 -10.01 3.53
N ASN A 105 12.42 -11.25 4.02
CA ASN A 105 13.47 -11.67 4.95
C ASN A 105 14.87 -11.56 4.31
N ASN A 106 15.01 -12.00 3.07
CA ASN A 106 16.26 -11.89 2.31
C ASN A 106 16.64 -10.42 2.10
N SER A 107 15.68 -9.57 1.79
CA SER A 107 15.91 -8.13 1.62
C SER A 107 16.32 -7.45 2.93
N LEU A 108 15.68 -7.77 4.05
CA LEU A 108 16.08 -7.30 5.38
C LEU A 108 17.48 -7.78 5.74
N MET A 109 17.80 -9.04 5.49
CA MET A 109 19.14 -9.59 5.71
C MET A 109 20.20 -8.90 4.86
N ARG A 110 19.94 -8.64 3.57
CA ARG A 110 20.84 -7.87 2.69
C ARG A 110 21.09 -6.47 3.25
N VAL A 111 20.05 -5.79 3.73
CA VAL A 111 20.17 -4.45 4.35
C VAL A 111 21.01 -4.51 5.63
N LEU A 112 20.77 -5.51 6.48
CA LEU A 112 21.50 -5.70 7.74
C LEU A 112 22.98 -5.99 7.50
N LEU A 113 23.30 -6.97 6.66
CA LEU A 113 24.67 -7.37 6.34
C LEU A 113 25.45 -6.23 5.68
N ARG A 114 24.82 -5.51 4.75
CA ARG A 114 25.42 -4.32 4.13
C ARG A 114 25.72 -3.23 5.16
N SER A 115 24.86 -3.04 6.17
CA SER A 115 25.14 -2.07 7.25
C SER A 115 26.31 -2.47 8.15
N ARG A 116 26.62 -3.77 8.24
CA ARG A 116 27.71 -4.34 9.03
C ARG A 116 29.01 -4.53 8.25
N GLY A 117 28.98 -4.35 6.92
CA GLY A 117 30.11 -4.65 6.05
C GLY A 117 30.36 -6.16 5.87
N GLU A 118 29.36 -6.98 6.14
CA GLU A 118 29.45 -8.44 6.03
C GLU A 118 29.07 -8.91 4.61
N PRO A 119 29.69 -10.00 4.12
CA PRO A 119 29.36 -10.57 2.81
C PRO A 119 27.93 -11.14 2.79
N ILE A 120 27.24 -10.97 1.66
CA ILE A 120 25.88 -11.50 1.46
C ILE A 120 25.97 -12.99 1.06
N PRO A 121 25.33 -13.91 1.79
CA PRO A 121 25.33 -15.33 1.44
C PRO A 121 24.56 -15.60 0.13
N PRO A 122 24.94 -16.64 -0.64
CA PRO A 122 24.36 -16.92 -1.97
C PRO A 122 22.86 -17.25 -1.97
N GLY A 123 22.28 -17.65 -0.83
CA GLY A 123 20.83 -17.94 -0.70
C GLY A 123 19.96 -16.74 -0.33
N VAL A 124 20.55 -15.54 -0.21
CA VAL A 124 19.88 -14.28 0.17
C VAL A 124 19.74 -13.33 -1.02
N LEU A 125 20.11 -13.79 -2.23
CA LEU A 125 20.08 -13.03 -3.49
C LEU A 125 18.70 -13.02 -4.14
#